data_AF-A0A5B7INQ5-F1
#
_entry.id   AF-A0A5B7INQ5-F1
#
_cell.length_a   1.000
_cell.length_b   1.000
_cell.length_c   1.000
_cell.angle_alpha   90.00
_cell.angle_beta   90.00
_cell.angle_gamma   90.00
#
_symmetry.space_group_name_H-M   'P 1'
#
loop_
_entity.id
_entity.type
_entity.pdbx_description
1 polymer ?
#
loop_
_entity_poly.entity_id
_entity_poly.type
_entity_poly.pdbx_seq_one_letter_code
_entity_poly.pdbx_strand_id
1 'polypeptide(L)'
;MQHPTRIPDRLGDTLSILDLFLTSNPSAYAVTLSSPLGSSDHNLISVSCPISLIPPQDPPKQRCLWHLASASWGNLRRYYADFPWNDYWFHVRPISLC
;
A
#
# COMPACT_ATOMS: atom_id res chain seq x y z
N MET A 1 -0.55 -14.41 -2.71
CA MET A 1 0.72 -14.52 -1.96
C MET A 1 1.09 -13.13 -1.49
N GLN A 2 1.30 -12.96 -0.19
CA GLN A 2 1.72 -11.68 0.37
C GLN A 2 3.24 -11.68 0.43
N HIS A 3 3.88 -10.73 -0.25
CA HIS A 3 5.34 -10.57 -0.23
C HIS A 3 5.67 -9.20 0.34
N PRO A 4 6.70 -9.09 1.20
CA PRO A 4 7.14 -7.81 1.68
C PRO A 4 7.57 -6.90 0.54
N THR A 5 7.01 -5.71 0.53
CA THR A 5 7.29 -4.69 -0.46
C THR A 5 8.32 -3.72 0.07
N ARG A 6 8.42 -3.56 1.39
CA ARG A 6 9.48 -2.78 2.05
C ARG A 6 10.58 -3.69 2.61
N ILE A 7 11.83 -3.35 2.28
CA ILE A 7 13.04 -3.86 2.91
C ILE A 7 13.48 -2.84 3.95
N PRO A 8 13.50 -3.19 5.24
CA PRO A 8 13.91 -2.23 6.27
C PRO A 8 15.36 -1.78 6.11
N ASP A 9 15.58 -0.49 6.29
CA ASP A 9 16.87 0.19 6.30
C ASP A 9 17.56 0.14 7.67
N ARG A 10 16.85 -0.32 8.70
CA ARG A 10 17.31 -0.39 10.10
C ARG A 10 17.48 -1.83 10.57
N LEU A 11 18.57 -2.07 11.27
CA LEU A 11 18.86 -3.36 11.88
C LEU A 11 17.82 -3.67 12.98
N GLY A 12 17.04 -4.73 12.79
CA GLY A 12 16.01 -5.19 13.72
C GLY A 12 14.57 -4.89 13.29
N ASP A 13 14.37 -4.07 12.25
CA ASP A 13 13.04 -3.82 11.70
C ASP A 13 12.54 -5.03 10.89
N THR A 14 11.21 -5.22 10.84
CA THR A 14 10.58 -6.34 10.12
C THR A 14 10.17 -5.93 8.71
N LEU A 15 10.37 -6.83 7.75
CA LEU A 15 9.85 -6.73 6.38
C LEU A 15 8.33 -6.44 6.39
N SER A 16 7.87 -5.43 5.66
CA SER A 16 6.46 -5.01 5.68
C SER A 16 5.82 -4.92 4.29
N ILE A 17 4.49 -5.05 4.25
CA ILE A 17 3.67 -4.92 3.04
C ILE A 17 2.96 -3.57 3.12
N LEU A 18 3.54 -2.55 2.49
CA LEU A 18 3.00 -1.19 2.48
C LEU A 18 2.41 -0.80 1.12
N ASP A 19 2.80 -1.52 0.06
CA ASP A 19 2.43 -1.22 -1.30
C ASP A 19 1.29 -2.13 -1.75
N LEU A 20 0.26 -1.54 -2.35
CA LEU A 20 -0.97 -2.26 -2.71
C LEU A 20 -1.34 -2.04 -4.17
N PHE A 21 -1.56 -3.15 -4.87
CA PHE A 21 -2.18 -3.17 -6.19
C PHE A 21 -3.63 -3.66 -6.05
N LEU A 22 -4.59 -2.80 -6.39
CA LEU A 22 -6.02 -3.09 -6.32
C LEU A 22 -6.59 -3.35 -7.72
N THR A 23 -7.22 -4.51 -7.92
CA THR A 23 -7.87 -4.87 -9.17
C THR A 23 -9.16 -5.65 -8.92
N SER A 24 -10.16 -5.45 -9.78
CA SER A 24 -11.39 -6.24 -9.78
C SER A 24 -11.27 -7.57 -10.52
N ASN A 25 -10.19 -7.76 -11.29
CA ASN A 25 -9.94 -8.98 -12.06
C ASN A 25 -8.48 -9.43 -11.85
N PRO A 26 -8.15 -10.06 -10.71
CA PRO A 26 -6.78 -10.47 -10.41
C PRO A 26 -6.21 -11.47 -11.42
N SER A 27 -7.06 -12.29 -12.05
CA SER A 27 -6.63 -13.27 -13.07
C SER A 27 -6.11 -12.65 -14.36
N ALA A 28 -6.42 -11.37 -14.65
CA ALA A 28 -5.95 -10.70 -15.86
C ALA A 28 -4.52 -10.15 -15.75
N TYR A 29 -3.91 -10.22 -14.56
CA TYR A 29 -2.63 -9.58 -14.28
C TYR A 29 -1.60 -10.60 -13.82
N ALA A 30 -0.38 -10.50 -14.35
CA ALA A 30 0.79 -11.11 -13.76
C ALA A 30 1.52 -10.05 -12.92
N VAL A 31 1.86 -10.40 -11.68
CA VAL A 31 2.57 -9.52 -10.75
C VAL A 31 3.94 -10.11 -10.48
N THR A 32 4.98 -9.28 -10.60
CA THR A 32 6.36 -9.63 -10.30
C THR A 32 6.94 -8.62 -9.33
N LEU A 33 7.79 -9.11 -8.42
CA LEU A 33 8.51 -8.29 -7.46
C LEU A 33 10.00 -8.37 -7.80
N SER A 34 10.66 -7.22 -7.90
CA SER A 34 12.11 -7.14 -8.13
C SER A 34 12.75 -6.26 -7.06
N SER A 35 14.09 -6.31 -7.00
CA SER A 35 14.88 -5.51 -6.06
C SER A 35 14.56 -4.01 -6.19
N PRO A 36 14.78 -3.22 -5.12
CA PRO A 36 14.53 -1.79 -5.17
C PRO A 36 15.29 -1.10 -6.30
N LEU A 37 14.69 -0.05 -6.85
CA LEU A 37 15.35 0.83 -7.81
C LEU A 37 16.23 1.83 -7.06
N GLY A 38 17.53 1.81 -7.34
CA GLY A 38 18.49 2.72 -6.72
C GLY A 38 18.58 2.50 -5.20
N SER A 39 18.37 3.57 -4.43
CA SER A 39 18.47 3.58 -2.96
C SER A 39 17.12 3.48 -2.24
N SER A 40 16.05 3.09 -2.94
CA SER A 40 14.74 2.93 -2.30
C SER A 40 14.76 1.76 -1.32
N ASP A 41 14.02 1.88 -0.22
CA ASP A 41 13.73 0.79 0.70
C ASP A 41 12.50 -0.03 0.27
N HIS A 42 11.93 0.25 -0.91
CA HIS A 42 10.80 -0.47 -1.50
C HIS A 42 11.22 -1.29 -2.72
N ASN A 43 10.85 -2.56 -2.72
CA ASN A 43 10.92 -3.46 -3.87
C ASN A 43 10.06 -2.93 -5.02
N LEU A 44 10.55 -3.08 -6.25
CA LEU A 44 9.79 -2.69 -7.42
C LEU A 44 8.68 -3.72 -7.70
N ILE A 45 7.43 -3.24 -7.77
CA ILE A 45 6.28 -4.05 -8.16
C ILE A 45 6.00 -3.80 -9.64
N SER A 46 6.20 -4.82 -10.47
CA SER A 46 5.88 -4.76 -11.89
C SER A 46 4.62 -5.58 -12.18
N VAL A 47 3.65 -4.94 -12.82
CA VAL A 47 2.37 -5.55 -13.18
C VAL A 47 2.26 -5.56 -14.70
N SER A 48 1.98 -6.73 -15.28
CA SER A 48 1.73 -6.88 -16.71
C SER A 48 0.34 -7.46 -16.96
N CYS A 49 -0.29 -7.01 -18.05
CA CYS A 49 -1.54 -7.55 -18.55
C CYS A 49 -1.53 -7.57 -20.08
N PRO A 50 -2.27 -8.49 -20.73
CA PRO A 50 -2.45 -8.46 -22.16
C PRO A 50 -3.24 -7.21 -22.57
N ILE A 51 -2.81 -6.54 -23.65
CA ILE A 51 -3.44 -5.33 -24.19
C ILE A 51 -4.82 -5.63 -24.79
N SER A 52 -5.07 -6.87 -25.22
CA SER A 52 -6.40 -7.26 -25.68
C SER A 52 -7.36 -7.20 -24.51
N LEU A 53 -8.25 -6.19 -24.52
CA LEU A 53 -9.36 -6.09 -23.59
C LEU A 53 -10.12 -7.43 -23.63
N ILE A 54 -10.02 -8.21 -22.55
CA ILE A 54 -10.87 -9.37 -22.37
C ILE A 54 -12.29 -8.80 -22.27
N PRO A 55 -13.21 -9.16 -23.19
CA PRO A 55 -14.59 -8.74 -23.07
C PRO A 55 -15.10 -9.19 -21.70
N PRO A 56 -15.83 -8.33 -20.96
CA PRO A 56 -16.43 -8.75 -19.70
C PRO A 56 -17.25 -10.02 -19.95
N GLN A 57 -16.85 -11.14 -19.35
CA GLN A 57 -17.59 -12.41 -19.50
C GLN A 57 -18.95 -12.33 -18.79
N ASP A 58 -19.02 -11.51 -17.73
CA ASP A 58 -20.23 -11.25 -16.96
C ASP A 58 -20.78 -9.84 -17.26
N PRO A 59 -22.10 -9.65 -17.18
CA PRO A 59 -22.69 -8.31 -17.21
C PRO A 59 -22.07 -7.44 -16.11
N PRO A 60 -21.80 -6.15 -16.37
CA PRO A 60 -21.15 -5.28 -15.41
C PRO A 60 -22.00 -5.24 -14.12
N LYS A 61 -21.47 -5.83 -13.04
CA LYS A 61 -22.05 -5.64 -11.71
C LYS A 61 -22.12 -4.14 -11.44
N GLN A 62 -23.23 -3.70 -10.86
CA GLN A 62 -23.42 -2.29 -10.49
C GLN A 62 -22.22 -1.86 -9.63
N ARG A 63 -21.46 -0.88 -10.13
CA ARG A 63 -20.28 -0.39 -9.43
C ARG A 63 -20.77 0.35 -8.19
N CYS A 64 -20.36 -0.11 -7.01
CA CYS A 64 -20.51 0.69 -5.79
C CYS A 64 -19.51 1.84 -5.90
N LEU A 65 -20.02 3.05 -6.15
CA LEU A 65 -19.22 4.25 -6.26
C LEU A 65 -19.27 4.99 -4.92
N TRP A 66 -18.13 5.03 -4.23
CA TRP A 66 -17.99 5.79 -3.01
C TRP A 66 -17.73 7.25 -3.37
N HIS A 67 -18.65 8.13 -2.97
CA HIS A 67 -18.46 9.57 -3.17
C HIS A 67 -17.50 10.10 -2.10
N LEU A 68 -16.45 10.82 -2.53
CA LEU A 68 -15.49 11.47 -1.63
C LEU A 68 -16.20 12.34 -0.58
N ALA A 69 -17.24 13.07 -0.99
CA ALA A 69 -18.04 13.92 -0.11
C ALA A 69 -18.83 13.14 0.96
N SER A 70 -19.07 11.85 0.76
CA SER A 70 -19.78 10.99 1.71
C SER A 70 -18.86 10.40 2.79
N ALA A 71 -17.54 10.53 2.64
CA ALA A 71 -16.61 10.04 3.64
C ALA A 71 -16.61 10.95 4.88
N SER A 72 -16.53 10.34 6.06
CA SER A 72 -16.45 11.05 7.33
C SER A 72 -15.03 11.56 7.59
N TRP A 73 -14.59 12.53 6.79
CA TRP A 73 -13.25 13.12 6.91
C TRP A 73 -12.99 13.74 8.28
N GLY A 74 -14.03 14.28 8.92
CA GLY A 74 -13.95 14.80 10.29
C GLY A 74 -13.56 13.73 11.31
N ASN A 75 -14.22 12.56 11.26
CA ASN A 75 -13.90 11.45 12.16
C ASN A 75 -12.54 10.83 11.85
N LEU A 76 -12.18 10.72 10.57
CA LEU A 76 -10.84 10.25 10.18
C LEU A 76 -9.74 11.18 10.70
N ARG A 77 -9.93 12.49 10.53
CA ARG A 77 -9.00 13.49 11.07
C ARG A 77 -8.90 13.40 12.59
N ARG A 78 -10.04 13.26 13.28
CA ARG A 78 -10.08 13.15 14.73
C ARG A 78 -9.37 11.88 15.22
N TYR A 79 -9.62 10.75 14.56
CA TYR A 79 -8.91 9.50 14.84
C TYR A 79 -7.39 9.68 14.78
N TYR A 80 -6.88 10.28 13.71
CA TYR A 80 -5.44 10.50 13.58
C TYR A 80 -4.88 11.55 14.53
N ALA A 81 -5.68 12.54 14.95
CA ALA A 81 -5.27 13.50 15.97
C ALA A 81 -5.17 12.87 17.36
N ASP A 82 -6.10 11.97 17.69
CA ASP A 82 -6.19 11.30 18.99
C ASP A 82 -5.29 10.04 19.06
N PHE A 83 -4.74 9.58 17.94
CA PHE A 83 -3.88 8.39 17.88
C PHE A 83 -2.55 8.61 18.62
N PRO A 84 -2.09 7.66 19.47
CA PRO A 84 -0.89 7.83 20.28
C PRO A 84 0.40 7.57 19.47
N TRP A 85 0.72 8.48 18.54
CA TRP A 85 1.84 8.32 17.61
C TRP A 85 3.21 8.11 18.27
N ASN A 86 3.42 8.68 19.45
CA ASN A 86 4.68 8.58 20.19
C ASN A 86 4.95 7.16 20.69
N ASP A 87 3.90 6.40 20.98
CA ASP A 87 4.02 5.04 21.50
C ASP A 87 4.36 4.03 20.38
N TYR A 88 4.13 4.40 19.12
CA TYR A 88 4.24 3.49 17.98
C TYR A 88 5.31 3.89 16.96
N TRP A 89 5.51 5.18 16.67
CA TRP A 89 6.31 5.61 15.50
C TRP A 89 7.38 6.64 15.83
N PHE A 90 7.08 7.63 16.67
CA PHE A 90 8.03 8.65 17.07
C PHE A 90 8.70 8.28 18.39
N HIS A 91 9.60 7.31 18.34
CA HIS A 91 10.53 7.13 19.45
C HIS A 91 11.43 8.37 19.48
N VAL A 92 11.17 9.28 20.42
CA VAL A 92 12.05 10.43 20.69
C VAL A 92 13.38 9.85 21.18
N ARG A 93 14.33 9.62 20.27
CA ARG A 93 15.73 9.50 20.69
C ARG A 93 16.14 10.89 21.18
N PRO A 94 16.72 11.03 22.38
CA PRO A 94 17.23 12.30 22.82
C PRO A 94 18.25 12.81 21.78
N ILE A 95 18.18 14.11 21.48
CA ILE A 95 19.01 14.81 20.48
C ILE A 95 20.52 14.62 20.73
N SER A 96 20.91 14.16 21.91
CA SER A 96 22.29 13.89 22.32
C SER A 96 22.94 12.64 21.70
N LEU A 97 22.30 11.97 20.74
CA LEU A 97 22.81 10.74 20.10
C LEU A 97 22.95 10.85 18.57
N CYS A 98 22.89 12.06 18.02
CA CYS A 98 23.25 12.36 16.63
C CYS A 98 24.71 12.83 16.52
#